data_AF-A0ABD0Q1M4-F1
#
_entry.id   AF-A0ABD0Q1M4-F1
#
_cell.length_a   1.000
_cell.length_b   1.000
_cell.length_c   1.000
_cell.angle_alpha   90.00
_cell.angle_beta   90.00
_cell.angle_gamma   90.00
#
_symmetry.space_group_name_H-M   'P 1'
#
loop_
_entity.id
_entity.type
_entity.pdbx_description
1 polymer ?
#
loop_
_entity_poly.entity_id
_entity_poly.type
_entity_poly.pdbx_seq_one_letter_code
_entity_poly.pdbx_strand_id
1 'polypeptide(L)' 'WPKTLAGFMAFLPCAVSSSSSAPQEKRAWRRCDRTGRWAEDDYNQCSYASQFTRSLHELTQ' A
#
# COMPACT_ATOMS: atom_id res chain seq x y z
N TRP A 1 3.79 6.18 4.03
CA TRP A 1 2.87 7.13 3.37
C TRP A 1 3.45 8.54 3.45
N PRO A 2 3.47 9.31 2.35
CA PRO A 2 3.94 10.69 2.34
C PRO A 2 3.04 11.61 3.19
N LYS A 3 3.56 12.76 3.62
CA LYS A 3 2.75 13.82 4.23
C LYS A 3 1.64 14.23 3.27
N THR A 4 0.40 14.21 3.72
CA THR A 4 -0.80 14.41 2.89
C THR A 4 -1.78 15.32 3.61
N LEU A 5 -2.42 16.23 2.87
CA LEU A 5 -3.42 17.15 3.43
C LEU A 5 -4.68 16.41 3.88
N ALA A 6 -5.32 16.92 4.93
CA ALA A 6 -6.60 16.39 5.41
C ALA A 6 -7.67 16.45 4.29
N GLY A 7 -8.42 15.36 4.12
CA GLY A 7 -9.41 15.19 3.06
C GLY A 7 -8.89 14.67 1.72
N PHE A 8 -7.57 14.47 1.55
CA PHE A 8 -6.96 14.02 0.30
C PHE A 8 -6.53 12.55 0.33
N MET A 9 -6.30 12.00 -0.87
CA MET A 9 -5.70 10.69 -1.05
C MET A 9 -4.18 10.79 -1.17
N ALA A 10 -3.49 9.84 -0.56
CA ALA A 10 -2.08 9.56 -0.75
C ALA A 10 -1.93 8.32 -1.62
N PHE A 11 -0.93 8.32 -2.51
CA PHE A 11 -0.58 7.19 -3.35
C PHE A 11 0.86 6.80 -3.09
N LEU A 12 1.13 5.50 -3.05
CA LEU A 12 2.48 4.98 -2.87
C LEU A 12 2.68 3.80 -3.83
N PRO A 13 3.73 3.82 -4.68
CA PRO A 13 4.08 2.67 -5.50
C PRO A 13 4.29 1.43 -4.62
N CYS A 14 3.88 0.26 -5.12
CA CYS A 14 4.15 -0.99 -4.42
C CYS A 14 5.68 -1.21 -4.31
N ALA A 15 6.13 -1.78 -3.20
CA ALA A 15 7.55 -2.15 -3.06
C ALA A 15 7.91 -3.21 -4.11
N VAL A 16 8.83 -2.88 -5.01
CA VAL A 16 9.34 -3.83 -6.01
C VAL A 16 10.38 -4.75 -5.36
N SER A 17 10.06 -6.03 -5.20
CA SER A 17 11.06 -7.05 -4.90
C SER A 17 11.87 -7.34 -6.16
N SER A 18 12.84 -6.48 -6.48
CA SER A 18 14.05 -6.70 -7.31
C SER A 18 14.01 -7.64 -8.55
N SER A 19 12.87 -7.92 -9.20
CA SER A 19 12.87 -8.84 -10.35
C SER A 19 11.76 -8.69 -11.39
N SER A 20 11.11 -7.52 -11.53
CA SER A 20 10.19 -7.36 -12.66
C SER A 20 10.17 -5.96 -13.25
N SER A 21 10.63 -5.90 -14.49
CA SER A 21 10.52 -4.79 -15.44
C SER A 21 9.05 -4.55 -15.85
N ALA A 22 8.55 -3.33 -15.55
CA ALA A 22 7.37 -2.55 -15.99
C ALA A 22 6.32 -3.14 -16.98
N PRO A 23 5.00 -2.80 -16.88
CA PRO A 23 4.51 -1.59 -17.59
C PRO A 23 3.32 -0.79 -16.97
N GLN A 24 2.91 -1.02 -15.72
CA GLN A 24 1.99 -0.12 -14.99
C GLN A 24 2.46 0.00 -13.54
N GLU A 25 2.66 1.22 -13.05
CA GLU A 25 3.05 1.47 -11.65
C GLU A 25 1.91 1.05 -10.71
N LYS A 26 1.90 -0.23 -10.32
CA LYS A 26 1.02 -0.74 -9.26
C LYS A 26 1.27 0.09 -8.01
N ARG A 27 0.19 0.54 -7.38
CA ARG A 27 0.25 1.43 -6.22
C ARG A 27 -0.83 1.10 -5.21
N ALA A 28 -0.51 1.29 -3.95
CA ALA A 28 -1.51 1.38 -2.90
C ALA A 28 -2.03 2.82 -2.81
N TRP A 29 -3.25 2.99 -2.30
CA TRP A 29 -3.73 4.31 -1.90
C TRP A 29 -4.30 4.32 -0.48
N ARG A 30 -4.27 5.51 0.12
CA ARG A 30 -4.85 5.79 1.44
C ARG A 30 -5.55 7.12 1.47
N ARG A 31 -6.66 7.23 2.19
CA ARG A 31 -7.36 8.49 2.44
C ARG A 31 -6.96 9.08 3.78
N CYS A 32 -6.55 10.35 3.76
CA CYS A 32 -6.45 11.18 4.95
C CYS A 32 -7.81 11.83 5.17
N ASP A 33 -8.45 11.58 6.31
CA ASP A 33 -9.73 12.18 6.65
C ASP A 33 -9.59 13.68 6.96
N ARG A 34 -10.71 14.35 7.21
CA ARG A 34 -10.74 15.80 7.51
C ARG A 34 -10.07 16.16 8.84
N THR A 35 -9.84 15.19 9.73
CA THR A 35 -9.16 15.37 11.01
C THR A 35 -7.65 15.11 10.94
N GLY A 36 -7.14 14.78 9.76
CA GLY A 36 -5.73 14.46 9.55
C GLY A 36 -5.35 13.03 9.96
N ARG A 37 -6.34 12.13 10.12
CA ARG A 37 -6.10 10.72 10.44
C ARG A 37 -6.25 9.87 9.18
N TRP A 38 -5.49 8.79 9.10
CA TRP A 38 -5.68 7.81 8.03
C TRP A 38 -6.99 7.05 8.25
N ALA A 39 -7.79 6.97 7.19
CA ALA A 39 -9.07 6.26 7.18
C ALA A 39 -9.01 5.10 6.18
N GLU A 40 -9.71 5.22 5.05
CA GLU A 40 -9.80 4.20 4.00
C GLU A 40 -8.44 3.88 3.36
N ASP A 41 -8.25 2.61 2.98
CA ASP A 41 -7.09 2.15 2.23
C ASP A 41 -7.41 1.06 1.22
N ASP A 42 -6.54 0.91 0.23
CA ASP A 42 -6.60 -0.13 -0.79
C ASP A 42 -5.18 -0.54 -1.16
N TYR A 43 -4.89 -1.81 -0.90
CA TYR A 43 -3.63 -2.47 -1.20
C TYR A 43 -3.79 -3.54 -2.28
N ASN A 44 -4.95 -3.67 -2.93
CA ASN A 44 -5.25 -4.80 -3.82
C ASN A 44 -4.30 -4.90 -5.02
N GLN A 45 -3.70 -3.77 -5.43
CA GLN A 45 -2.69 -3.75 -6.49
C GLN A 45 -1.31 -4.21 -6.00
N CYS A 46 -1.06 -4.16 -4.69
CA CYS A 46 0.16 -4.64 -4.06
C CYS A 46 -0.10 -6.01 -3.45
N SER A 47 0.19 -7.08 -4.21
CA SER A 47 0.29 -8.44 -3.65
C SER A 47 1.17 -8.42 -2.39
N TYR A 48 0.75 -9.11 -1.31
CA TYR A 48 1.41 -9.16 0.01
C TYR A 48 2.89 -8.79 -0.10
N ALA A 49 3.24 -7.61 0.42
CA ALA A 49 4.45 -6.85 0.08
C ALA A 49 5.79 -7.56 0.36
N SER A 50 5.75 -8.81 0.83
CA SER A 50 6.89 -9.71 0.96
C SER A 50 6.41 -11.16 1.13
N GLN A 51 7.18 -12.12 0.63
CA GLN A 51 7.03 -13.55 0.95
C GLN A 51 6.99 -13.77 2.48
N PHE A 52 7.70 -12.94 3.25
CA PHE A 52 7.69 -12.95 4.71
C PHE A 52 6.32 -12.58 5.30
N THR A 53 5.64 -11.57 4.75
CA THR A 53 4.30 -11.16 5.20
C THR A 53 3.26 -12.20 4.86
N ARG A 54 3.44 -12.90 3.73
CA ARG A 54 2.62 -14.07 3.38
C ARG A 54 2.82 -15.22 4.38
N SER A 55 4.07 -15.57 4.71
CA SER A 55 4.36 -16.62 5.71
C SER A 55 3.81 -16.27 7.09
N LEU A 56 3.90 -15.01 7.53
CA LEU A 56 3.31 -14.56 8.79
C LEU A 56 1.78 -14.68 8.81
N HIS A 57 1.11 -14.41 7.69
CA HIS A 57 -0.34 -14.57 7.59
C HIS A 57 -0.76 -16.04 7.62
N GLU A 58 -0.05 -16.92 6.91
CA GLU A 58 -0.29 -18.38 6.93
C GLU A 58 -0.06 -19.00 8.32
N LEU A 59 0.83 -18.43 9.14
CA LEU A 59 1.11 -18.88 10.52
C LEU A 59 0.12 -18.37 11.57
N THR A 60 -0.71 -17.38 11.23
CA THR A 60 -1.66 -16.73 12.16
C THR A 60 -3.13 -17.12 11.92
N GLN A 61 -3.37 -18.05 10.97
CA GLN A 61 -4.65 -18.75 10.73
C GLN A 61 -4.59 -20.17 11.30
#